data_AF-A0A1D2U983-F1
#
_entry.id   AF-A0A1D2U983-F1
#
_cell.length_a   1.000
_cell.length_b   1.000
_cell.length_c   1.000
_cell.angle_alpha   90.00
_cell.angle_beta   90.00
_cell.angle_gamma   90.00
#
_symmetry.space_group_name_H-M   'P 1'
#
loop_
_entity.id
_entity.type
_entity.pdbx_description
1 polymer ?
#
loop_
_entity_poly.entity_id
_entity_poly.type
_entity_poly.pdbx_seq_one_letter_code
_entity_poly.pdbx_strand_id
1 'polypeptide(L)'
;MAKPGTARRVFDPLLNELVAERDTSSDRIRAKLTDAYDWCLCELCWRSTEYATAVGARKFFKRPRRENAHAVPLTDAIRVEAQKEADALVARYERAWKGEFGPYEPGRMVATYCDIVEMRGDCSVEAFREHVEQRALIAAWARHSNLLAVTRLPGQPKGAAKPSKLYCEAHNPRRSDEARRAYQRDKRFAPQYNELIEKIWTAQAGNLLAWDIEAHVHVKREAYRQLQAHKSPTRLIDDLLAQGTMSQAEIARRLGVSRQAVSAAIKRRSQKPMAVN
;
A
#
# COMPACT_ATOMS: atom_id res chain seq x y z
N MET A 1 -19.24 -12.85 -24.13
CA MET A 1 -20.25 -12.66 -23.06
C MET A 1 -20.17 -13.87 -22.13
N ALA A 2 -19.68 -13.71 -20.89
CA ALA A 2 -19.56 -14.82 -19.95
C ALA A 2 -20.92 -15.14 -19.28
N LYS A 3 -21.29 -16.42 -19.21
CA LYS A 3 -22.52 -16.93 -18.56
C LYS A 3 -22.59 -16.43 -17.11
N PRO A 4 -23.80 -16.11 -16.58
CA PRO A 4 -23.97 -15.71 -15.18
C PRO A 4 -23.84 -16.96 -14.29
N GLY A 5 -22.60 -17.36 -14.04
CA GLY A 5 -22.27 -18.38 -13.04
C GLY A 5 -22.58 -17.83 -11.64
N THR A 6 -23.28 -18.64 -10.86
CA THR A 6 -23.65 -18.43 -9.45
C THR A 6 -22.48 -17.88 -8.65
N ALA A 7 -22.48 -16.56 -8.41
CA ALA A 7 -21.50 -15.93 -7.53
C ALA A 7 -21.57 -16.61 -6.15
N ARG A 8 -20.49 -17.27 -5.75
CA ARG A 8 -20.36 -17.94 -4.44
C ARG A 8 -20.76 -16.93 -3.37
N ARG A 9 -21.66 -17.30 -2.46
CA ARG A 9 -22.07 -16.40 -1.36
C ARG A 9 -21.22 -16.72 -0.13
N VAL A 10 -20.59 -15.70 0.43
CA VAL A 10 -19.81 -15.80 1.67
C VAL A 10 -20.52 -14.95 2.72
N PHE A 11 -20.57 -15.45 3.95
CA PHE A 11 -21.12 -14.69 5.07
C PHE A 11 -20.19 -13.52 5.41
N ASP A 12 -20.72 -12.30 5.36
CA ASP A 12 -20.01 -11.11 5.81
C ASP A 12 -20.48 -10.77 7.24
N PRO A 13 -19.64 -11.01 8.25
CA PRO A 13 -19.99 -10.77 9.65
C PRO A 13 -19.87 -9.31 10.09
N LEU A 14 -19.36 -8.40 9.24
CA LEU A 14 -19.57 -6.96 9.43
C LEU A 14 -21.03 -6.58 9.11
N LEU A 15 -21.67 -7.35 8.24
CA LEU A 15 -23.02 -7.12 7.76
C LEU A 15 -24.08 -7.98 8.45
N ASN A 16 -23.64 -9.10 9.04
CA ASN A 16 -24.51 -10.17 9.51
C ASN A 16 -25.38 -10.77 8.38
N GLU A 17 -24.87 -10.78 7.15
CA GLU A 17 -25.63 -11.15 5.94
C GLU A 17 -24.75 -11.95 4.95
N LEU A 18 -25.37 -12.76 4.09
CA LEU A 18 -24.69 -13.43 2.98
C LEU A 18 -24.43 -12.43 1.84
N VAL A 19 -23.17 -12.17 1.52
CA VAL A 19 -22.77 -11.35 0.38
C VAL A 19 -22.25 -12.20 -0.75
N ALA A 20 -22.41 -11.75 -1.99
CA ALA A 20 -21.75 -12.37 -3.12
C ALA A 20 -20.23 -12.16 -3.02
N GLU A 21 -19.49 -13.25 -2.91
CA GLU A 21 -18.05 -13.34 -3.21
C GLU A 21 -17.90 -13.02 -4.69
N ARG A 22 -17.34 -11.84 -4.96
CA ARG A 22 -16.92 -11.46 -6.30
C ARG A 22 -15.42 -11.46 -6.26
N ASP A 23 -14.82 -12.55 -6.71
CA ASP A 23 -13.46 -12.48 -7.23
C ASP A 23 -13.43 -11.39 -8.29
N THR A 24 -12.43 -10.53 -8.21
CA THR A 24 -12.30 -9.48 -9.19
C THR A 24 -11.89 -10.13 -10.50
N SER A 25 -12.80 -10.23 -11.46
CA SER A 25 -12.51 -10.72 -12.82
C SER A 25 -11.54 -9.82 -13.61
N SER A 26 -11.04 -8.75 -12.98
CA SER A 26 -10.07 -7.85 -13.57
C SER A 26 -8.66 -8.41 -13.42
N ASP A 27 -8.05 -8.77 -14.54
CA ASP A 27 -6.64 -9.22 -14.62
C ASP A 27 -5.69 -8.19 -14.02
N ARG A 28 -5.98 -6.91 -14.22
CA ARG A 28 -5.22 -5.81 -13.62
C ARG A 28 -5.24 -5.85 -12.09
N ILE A 29 -6.41 -6.10 -11.48
CA ILE A 29 -6.50 -6.21 -10.03
C ILE A 29 -5.77 -7.47 -9.55
N ARG A 30 -5.87 -8.58 -10.29
CA ARG A 30 -5.12 -9.80 -9.96
C ARG A 30 -3.62 -9.55 -9.99
N ALA A 31 -3.09 -8.98 -11.08
CA ALA A 31 -1.67 -8.64 -11.22
C ALA A 31 -1.17 -7.73 -10.09
N LYS A 32 -1.94 -6.70 -9.72
CA LYS A 32 -1.56 -5.81 -8.61
C LYS A 32 -1.57 -6.51 -7.25
N LEU A 33 -2.51 -7.44 -7.02
CA LEU A 33 -2.60 -8.18 -5.76
C LEU A 33 -1.58 -9.33 -5.67
N THR A 34 -1.07 -9.83 -6.79
CA THR A 34 0.00 -10.82 -6.83
C THR A 34 1.39 -10.22 -6.68
N ASP A 35 1.53 -8.91 -6.93
CA ASP A 35 2.76 -8.19 -6.64
C ASP A 35 2.94 -8.07 -5.11
N ALA A 36 4.12 -8.39 -4.62
CA ALA A 36 4.42 -8.48 -3.19
C ALA A 36 4.30 -7.13 -2.45
N TYR A 37 4.46 -6.00 -3.16
CA TYR A 37 4.54 -4.67 -2.55
C TYR A 37 3.57 -3.66 -3.18
N ASP A 38 3.27 -3.78 -4.47
CA ASP A 38 2.38 -2.84 -5.15
C ASP A 38 0.93 -2.95 -4.70
N TRP A 39 0.50 -4.09 -4.15
CA TRP A 39 -0.86 -4.28 -3.67
C TRP A 39 -1.24 -3.26 -2.57
N CYS A 40 -0.25 -2.81 -1.78
CA CYS A 40 -0.51 -1.92 -0.66
C CYS A 40 -0.43 -0.43 -1.01
N LEU A 41 0.09 -0.07 -2.19
CA LEU A 41 0.35 1.33 -2.57
C LEU A 41 -0.64 1.84 -3.64
N CYS A 42 -1.10 3.08 -3.45
CA CYS A 42 -1.93 3.81 -4.41
C CYS A 42 -1.17 4.04 -5.71
N GLU A 43 -1.81 3.70 -6.83
CA GLU A 43 -1.22 3.87 -8.17
C GLU A 43 -0.97 5.33 -8.56
N LEU A 44 -1.54 6.30 -7.84
CA LEU A 44 -1.44 7.72 -8.18
C LEU A 44 -0.58 8.53 -7.22
N CYS A 45 -0.30 8.03 -6.01
CA CYS A 45 0.29 8.87 -4.97
C CYS A 45 1.02 8.14 -3.85
N TRP A 46 1.48 6.90 -4.06
CA TRP A 46 2.28 6.09 -3.12
C TRP A 46 1.68 5.81 -1.74
N ARG A 47 0.63 6.51 -1.30
CA ARG A 47 -0.06 6.28 -0.03
C ARG A 47 -0.72 4.92 -0.01
N SER A 48 -0.96 4.38 1.18
CA SER A 48 -1.65 3.10 1.34
C SER A 48 -3.00 3.09 0.62
N THR A 49 -3.31 2.01 -0.10
CA THR A 49 -4.64 1.80 -0.69
C THR A 49 -5.68 1.67 0.41
N GLU A 50 -6.94 1.97 0.10
CA GLU A 50 -8.02 1.74 1.07
C GLU A 50 -8.10 0.27 1.47
N TYR A 51 -7.83 -0.65 0.54
CA TYR A 51 -7.76 -2.07 0.82
C TYR A 51 -6.66 -2.40 1.83
N ALA A 52 -5.45 -1.88 1.65
CA ALA A 52 -4.36 -2.07 2.60
C ALA A 52 -4.66 -1.45 3.97
N THR A 53 -5.22 -0.24 4.02
CA THR A 53 -5.67 0.38 5.27
C THR A 53 -6.71 -0.48 5.98
N ALA A 54 -7.66 -1.05 5.24
CA ALA A 54 -8.69 -1.89 5.81
C ALA A 54 -8.19 -3.31 6.19
N VAL A 55 -7.16 -3.82 5.52
CA VAL A 55 -6.41 -5.02 5.95
C VAL A 55 -5.64 -4.74 7.24
N GLY A 56 -4.96 -3.59 7.34
CA GLY A 56 -4.20 -3.20 8.52
C GLY A 56 -5.07 -2.86 9.73
N ALA A 57 -6.27 -2.34 9.51
CA ALA A 57 -7.20 -1.94 10.56
C ALA A 57 -8.26 -3.01 10.89
N ARG A 58 -7.93 -4.29 10.68
CA ARG A 58 -8.87 -5.41 10.85
C ARG A 58 -9.51 -5.43 12.23
N LYS A 59 -10.85 -5.52 12.22
CA LYS A 59 -11.67 -5.99 13.34
C LYS A 59 -11.77 -7.51 13.25
N PHE A 60 -11.64 -8.23 14.35
CA PHE A 60 -11.62 -9.71 14.37
C PHE A 60 -13.03 -10.24 14.41
N PHE A 61 -13.28 -11.47 13.94
CA PHE A 61 -14.63 -12.04 13.94
C PHE A 61 -14.62 -13.48 14.44
N LYS A 62 -15.42 -13.77 15.46
CA LYS A 62 -15.63 -15.13 15.99
C LYS A 62 -16.95 -15.67 15.47
N ARG A 63 -16.99 -16.92 15.02
CA ARG A 63 -18.23 -17.65 14.66
C ARG A 63 -18.49 -18.80 15.64
N PRO A 64 -19.29 -18.62 16.70
CA PRO A 64 -19.72 -19.72 17.55
C PRO A 64 -20.55 -20.75 16.76
N ARG A 65 -20.56 -22.01 17.21
CA ARG A 65 -21.22 -23.15 16.52
C ARG A 65 -22.73 -22.96 16.22
N ARG A 66 -23.40 -21.99 16.86
CA ARG A 66 -24.83 -21.71 16.72
C ARG A 66 -25.17 -20.23 16.56
N GLU A 67 -24.17 -19.38 16.33
CA GLU A 67 -24.35 -17.94 16.22
C GLU A 67 -23.71 -17.40 14.96
N ASN A 68 -24.21 -16.25 14.53
CA ASN A 68 -23.60 -15.51 13.46
C ASN A 68 -22.23 -14.97 13.89
N ALA A 69 -21.32 -14.84 12.92
CA ALA A 69 -20.02 -14.27 13.22
C ALA A 69 -20.16 -12.79 13.61
N HIS A 70 -19.49 -12.40 14.69
CA HIS A 70 -19.55 -11.05 15.24
C HIS A 70 -18.15 -10.52 15.50
N ALA A 71 -18.00 -9.20 15.49
CA ALA A 71 -16.72 -8.55 15.70
C ALA A 71 -16.23 -8.79 17.15
N VAL A 72 -14.98 -9.19 17.33
CA VAL A 72 -14.31 -9.39 18.62
C VAL A 72 -13.06 -8.51 18.65
N PRO A 73 -12.74 -7.85 19.76
CA PRO A 73 -11.46 -7.17 19.91
C PRO A 73 -10.30 -8.18 20.01
N LEU A 74 -9.11 -7.78 19.54
CA LEU A 74 -7.87 -8.47 19.92
C LEU A 74 -7.72 -8.31 21.43
N THR A 75 -7.90 -9.39 22.19
CA THR A 75 -7.69 -9.37 23.63
C THR A 75 -6.21 -9.55 23.93
N ASP A 76 -5.76 -9.00 25.05
CA ASP A 76 -4.37 -9.19 25.49
C ASP A 76 -4.06 -10.66 25.76
N ALA A 77 -5.06 -11.48 26.09
CA ALA A 77 -4.91 -12.93 26.21
C ALA A 77 -4.43 -13.60 24.90
N ILE A 78 -4.95 -13.19 23.74
CA ILE A 78 -4.53 -13.72 22.43
C ILE A 78 -3.10 -13.28 22.10
N ARG A 79 -2.74 -12.04 22.45
CA ARG A 79 -1.37 -11.55 22.28
C ARG A 79 -0.40 -12.31 23.17
N VAL A 80 -0.77 -12.56 24.42
CA VAL A 80 0.04 -13.34 25.38
C VAL A 80 0.20 -14.78 24.90
N GLU A 81 -0.84 -15.40 24.33
CA GLU A 81 -0.74 -16.74 23.76
C GLU A 81 0.21 -16.80 22.56
N ALA A 82 0.06 -15.87 21.61
CA ALA A 82 0.95 -15.75 20.46
C ALA A 82 2.40 -15.51 20.88
N GLN A 83 2.62 -14.63 21.85
CA GLN A 83 3.96 -14.34 22.37
C GLN A 83 4.58 -15.57 23.02
N LYS A 84 3.82 -16.33 23.82
CA LYS A 84 4.32 -17.58 24.41
C LYS A 84 4.76 -18.60 23.37
N GLU A 85 4.03 -18.70 22.25
CA GLU A 85 4.38 -19.61 21.17
C GLU A 85 5.64 -19.13 20.42
N ALA A 86 5.76 -17.81 20.18
CA ALA A 86 6.96 -17.22 19.59
C ALA A 86 8.19 -17.40 20.50
N ASP A 87 8.06 -17.09 21.78
CA ASP A 87 9.15 -17.23 22.76
C ASP A 87 9.64 -18.68 22.87
N ALA A 88 8.73 -19.65 22.82
CA ALA A 88 9.09 -21.07 22.82
C ALA A 88 9.91 -21.47 21.56
N LEU A 89 9.53 -20.94 20.40
CA LEU A 89 10.26 -21.17 19.14
C LEU A 89 11.63 -20.50 19.15
N VAL A 90 11.74 -19.27 19.65
CA VAL A 90 13.02 -18.56 19.78
C VAL A 90 13.94 -19.26 20.77
N ALA A 91 13.44 -19.66 21.94
CA ALA A 91 14.23 -20.40 22.92
C ALA A 91 14.76 -21.73 22.36
N ARG A 92 13.96 -22.42 21.53
CA ARG A 92 14.41 -23.62 20.83
C ARG A 92 15.48 -23.30 19.80
N TYR A 93 15.33 -22.22 19.05
CA TYR A 93 16.30 -21.78 18.05
C TYR A 93 17.65 -21.40 18.67
N GLU A 94 17.65 -20.66 19.78
CA GLU A 94 18.86 -20.34 20.55
C GLU A 94 19.62 -21.59 20.98
N ARG A 95 18.91 -22.60 21.49
CA ARG A 95 19.48 -23.89 21.90
C ARG A 95 20.01 -24.68 20.70
N ALA A 96 19.30 -24.64 19.57
CA ALA A 96 19.77 -25.23 18.32
C ALA A 96 21.06 -24.55 17.83
N TRP A 97 21.15 -23.21 17.93
CA TRP A 97 22.34 -22.44 17.54
C TRP A 97 23.56 -22.79 18.40
N LYS A 98 23.34 -23.18 19.66
CA LYS A 98 24.36 -23.71 20.58
C LYS A 98 24.73 -25.19 20.33
N GLY A 99 24.10 -25.84 19.35
CA GLY A 99 24.42 -27.20 18.92
C GLY A 99 23.68 -28.32 19.65
N GLU A 100 22.72 -28.02 20.53
CA GLU A 100 22.01 -29.04 21.34
C GLU A 100 21.21 -30.06 20.52
N PHE A 101 20.83 -29.72 19.28
CA PHE A 101 19.99 -30.54 18.40
C PHE A 101 20.71 -30.98 17.12
N GLY A 102 22.03 -30.86 17.10
CA GLY A 102 22.85 -31.16 15.93
C GLY A 102 22.99 -29.99 14.95
N PRO A 103 23.92 -30.10 13.98
CA PRO A 103 24.41 -28.96 13.19
C PRO A 103 23.41 -28.42 12.16
N TYR A 104 22.39 -29.20 11.80
CA TYR A 104 21.44 -28.83 10.74
C TYR A 104 20.12 -28.27 11.27
N GLU A 105 19.83 -28.45 12.56
CA GLU A 105 18.54 -28.06 13.14
C GLU A 105 18.24 -26.56 13.00
N PRO A 106 19.22 -25.65 13.19
CA PRO A 106 18.94 -24.23 12.98
C PRO A 106 18.54 -23.88 11.55
N GLY A 107 19.23 -24.47 10.56
CA GLY A 107 18.89 -24.27 9.15
C GLY A 107 17.50 -24.81 8.83
N ARG A 108 17.08 -25.94 9.43
CA ARG A 108 15.72 -26.46 9.30
C ARG A 108 14.68 -25.54 9.91
N MET A 109 14.94 -24.98 11.09
CA MET A 109 14.03 -24.03 11.74
C MET A 109 13.87 -22.76 10.90
N VAL A 110 14.95 -22.18 10.39
CA VAL A 110 14.89 -21.03 9.48
C VAL A 110 14.07 -21.38 8.24
N ALA A 111 14.34 -22.50 7.57
CA ALA A 111 13.59 -22.90 6.37
C ALA A 111 12.10 -23.20 6.64
N THR A 112 11.75 -23.59 7.87
CA THR A 112 10.37 -23.94 8.24
C THR A 112 9.55 -22.72 8.64
N TYR A 113 10.16 -21.81 9.41
CA TYR A 113 9.45 -20.72 10.06
C TYR A 113 9.71 -19.35 9.46
N CYS A 114 10.79 -19.19 8.68
CA CYS A 114 11.21 -17.91 8.15
C CYS A 114 11.38 -17.98 6.62
N ASP A 115 11.40 -16.83 5.98
CA ASP A 115 11.84 -16.70 4.59
C ASP A 115 13.29 -16.21 4.60
N ILE A 116 14.21 -17.06 4.14
CA ILE A 116 15.64 -16.76 4.17
C ILE A 116 16.03 -15.56 3.28
N VAL A 117 15.19 -15.26 2.28
CA VAL A 117 15.34 -14.07 1.44
C VAL A 117 14.95 -12.82 2.20
N GLU A 118 13.86 -12.85 2.98
CA GLU A 118 13.46 -11.75 3.86
C GLU A 118 14.49 -11.51 4.98
N MET A 119 15.07 -12.58 5.52
CA MET A 119 16.11 -12.52 6.56
C MET A 119 17.46 -12.00 6.04
N ARG A 120 17.69 -11.82 4.72
CA ARG A 120 19.01 -11.42 4.15
C ARG A 120 20.16 -12.35 4.52
N GLY A 121 19.86 -13.61 4.83
CA GLY A 121 20.84 -14.55 5.39
C GLY A 121 21.28 -14.25 6.83
N ASP A 122 20.69 -13.23 7.49
CA ASP A 122 20.86 -12.99 8.91
C ASP A 122 20.12 -14.08 9.69
N CYS A 123 20.89 -15.07 10.15
CA CYS A 123 20.39 -16.18 10.96
C CYS A 123 20.66 -15.93 12.46
N SER A 124 20.77 -14.66 12.88
CA SER A 124 20.82 -14.32 14.30
C SER A 124 19.52 -14.68 15.00
N VAL A 125 19.62 -14.82 16.33
CA VAL A 125 18.47 -15.11 17.18
C VAL A 125 17.46 -13.96 17.14
N GLU A 126 17.95 -12.72 17.09
CA GLU A 126 17.16 -11.51 16.98
C GLU A 126 16.38 -11.46 15.66
N ALA A 127 17.04 -11.71 14.51
CA ALA A 127 16.38 -11.74 13.21
C ALA A 127 15.34 -12.87 13.11
N PHE A 128 15.64 -14.03 13.71
CA PHE A 128 14.70 -15.14 13.81
C PHE A 128 13.47 -14.78 14.66
N ARG A 129 13.68 -14.11 15.80
CA ARG A 129 12.59 -13.66 16.69
C ARG A 129 11.62 -12.75 15.98
N GLU A 130 12.09 -11.73 15.27
CA GLU A 130 11.22 -10.78 14.56
C GLU A 130 10.26 -11.50 13.58
N HIS A 131 10.78 -12.45 12.82
CA HIS A 131 9.99 -13.21 11.84
C HIS A 131 9.00 -14.17 12.50
N VAL A 132 9.42 -14.85 13.58
CA VAL A 132 8.57 -15.81 14.27
C VAL A 132 7.49 -15.15 15.11
N GLU A 133 7.77 -14.01 15.76
CA GLU A 133 6.77 -13.24 16.51
C GLU A 133 5.63 -12.78 15.59
N GLN A 134 5.96 -12.23 14.43
CA GLN A 134 4.96 -11.81 13.44
C GLN A 134 4.11 -12.99 12.96
N ARG A 135 4.74 -14.15 12.69
CA ARG A 135 4.03 -15.32 12.17
C ARG A 135 3.23 -16.07 13.24
N ALA A 136 3.75 -16.22 14.45
CA ALA A 136 3.03 -16.80 15.58
C ALA A 136 1.79 -15.97 15.90
N LEU A 137 1.92 -14.66 15.83
CA LEU A 137 0.82 -13.73 15.95
C LEU A 137 -0.21 -13.94 14.83
N ILE A 138 0.20 -14.02 13.56
CA ILE A 138 -0.70 -14.34 12.42
C ILE A 138 -1.35 -15.73 12.54
N ALA A 139 -0.62 -16.73 13.02
CA ALA A 139 -1.10 -18.10 13.17
C ALA A 139 -2.11 -18.23 14.33
N ALA A 140 -1.83 -17.59 15.47
CA ALA A 140 -2.80 -17.43 16.55
C ALA A 140 -4.07 -16.75 16.03
N TRP A 141 -3.93 -15.71 15.20
CA TRP A 141 -5.07 -15.04 14.58
C TRP A 141 -5.89 -15.95 13.65
N ALA A 142 -5.22 -16.80 12.86
CA ALA A 142 -5.86 -17.75 11.95
C ALA A 142 -6.59 -18.89 12.69
N ARG A 143 -6.10 -19.31 13.87
CA ARG A 143 -6.76 -20.31 14.72
C ARG A 143 -8.06 -19.79 15.34
N HIS A 144 -8.19 -18.47 15.48
CA HIS A 144 -9.37 -17.84 16.07
C HIS A 144 -10.33 -17.18 15.08
N SER A 145 -10.01 -17.12 13.77
CA SER A 145 -10.87 -16.47 12.78
C SER A 145 -10.62 -16.92 11.33
N ASN A 146 -11.67 -16.84 10.50
CA ASN A 146 -11.50 -16.87 9.05
C ASN A 146 -11.17 -15.46 8.56
N LEU A 147 -10.13 -15.34 7.72
CA LEU A 147 -9.78 -14.13 6.98
C LEU A 147 -10.95 -13.72 6.08
N LEU A 148 -11.74 -12.75 6.54
CA LEU A 148 -12.87 -12.23 5.77
C LEU A 148 -12.39 -11.33 4.65
N ALA A 149 -13.11 -11.37 3.53
CA ALA A 149 -12.98 -10.36 2.49
C ALA A 149 -13.17 -8.97 3.13
N VAL A 150 -12.18 -8.10 2.96
CA VAL A 150 -12.19 -6.75 3.52
C VAL A 150 -13.25 -5.92 2.78
N THR A 151 -14.44 -5.84 3.35
CA THR A 151 -15.60 -5.20 2.71
C THR A 151 -15.73 -3.71 3.03
N ARG A 152 -15.00 -3.18 4.03
CA ARG A 152 -15.13 -1.80 4.54
C ARG A 152 -13.84 -1.20 5.10
N LEU A 153 -13.74 0.13 5.05
CA LEU A 153 -12.76 0.91 5.81
C LEU A 153 -13.20 1.07 7.27
N PRO A 154 -12.26 1.33 8.21
CA PRO A 154 -12.59 1.68 9.59
C PRO A 154 -13.53 2.89 9.66
N GLY A 155 -14.57 2.81 10.50
CA GLY A 155 -15.50 3.92 10.73
C GLY A 155 -16.54 4.18 9.64
N GLN A 156 -16.57 3.41 8.54
CA GLN A 156 -17.55 3.65 7.47
C GLN A 156 -18.95 3.07 7.76
N PRO A 157 -20.03 3.79 7.35
CA PRO A 157 -21.41 3.35 7.58
C PRO A 157 -21.80 2.12 6.75
N LYS A 158 -22.88 1.43 7.17
CA LYS A 158 -23.46 0.30 6.43
C LYS A 158 -23.90 0.77 5.03
N GLY A 159 -23.47 0.06 3.99
CA GLY A 159 -23.78 0.39 2.59
C GLY A 159 -22.75 1.27 1.86
N ALA A 160 -21.70 1.74 2.57
CA ALA A 160 -20.61 2.47 1.93
C ALA A 160 -19.89 1.63 0.86
N ALA A 161 -19.33 2.29 -0.15
CA ALA A 161 -18.63 1.61 -1.23
C ALA A 161 -17.44 0.79 -0.69
N LYS A 162 -17.21 -0.40 -1.26
CA LYS A 162 -16.10 -1.28 -0.87
C LYS A 162 -14.74 -0.56 -0.99
N PRO A 163 -13.75 -0.87 -0.12
CA PRO A 163 -12.40 -0.36 -0.22
C PRO A 163 -11.79 -0.61 -1.60
N SER A 164 -11.15 0.42 -2.15
CA SER A 164 -10.40 0.32 -3.40
C SER A 164 -9.10 -0.46 -3.20
N LYS A 165 -8.89 -1.46 -4.06
CA LYS A 165 -7.62 -2.21 -4.18
C LYS A 165 -6.54 -1.43 -4.96
N LEU A 166 -6.91 -0.32 -5.62
CA LEU A 166 -6.04 0.44 -6.51
C LEU A 166 -5.62 1.80 -5.93
N TYR A 167 -6.50 2.41 -5.13
CA TYR A 167 -6.40 3.82 -4.76
C TYR A 167 -6.54 4.00 -3.25
N CYS A 168 -5.88 5.03 -2.72
CA CYS A 168 -6.14 5.54 -1.38
C CYS A 168 -7.50 6.27 -1.34
N GLU A 169 -7.96 6.64 -0.14
CA GLU A 169 -9.24 7.33 0.04
C GLU A 169 -9.33 8.65 -0.74
N ALA A 170 -8.25 9.43 -0.75
CA ALA A 170 -8.16 10.69 -1.48
C ALA A 170 -8.15 10.54 -3.01
N HIS A 171 -7.95 9.33 -3.54
CA HIS A 171 -7.94 9.04 -4.98
C HIS A 171 -9.05 8.08 -5.42
N ASN A 172 -9.93 7.65 -4.51
CA ASN A 172 -11.05 6.80 -4.87
C ASN A 172 -12.26 7.66 -5.31
N PRO A 173 -12.66 7.63 -6.60
CA PRO A 173 -13.75 8.48 -7.13
C PRO A 173 -15.13 8.24 -6.52
N ARG A 174 -15.27 7.14 -5.77
CA ARG A 174 -16.51 6.74 -5.09
C ARG A 174 -16.63 7.34 -3.68
N ARG A 175 -15.61 8.04 -3.17
CA ARG A 175 -15.59 8.59 -1.81
C ARG A 175 -16.15 10.01 -1.73
N SER A 176 -15.73 10.87 -2.65
CA SER A 176 -16.17 12.27 -2.68
C SER A 176 -15.91 12.89 -4.06
N ASP A 177 -16.52 14.04 -4.31
CA ASP A 177 -16.24 14.83 -5.52
C ASP A 177 -14.82 15.39 -5.53
N GLU A 178 -14.23 15.63 -4.35
CA GLU A 178 -12.83 15.99 -4.23
C GLU A 178 -11.92 14.83 -4.64
N ALA A 179 -12.16 13.62 -4.13
CA ALA A 179 -11.41 12.43 -4.51
C ALA A 179 -11.56 12.10 -6.01
N ARG A 180 -12.76 12.32 -6.57
CA ARG A 180 -13.00 12.20 -8.02
C ARG A 180 -12.19 13.22 -8.82
N ARG A 181 -12.14 14.48 -8.40
CA ARG A 181 -11.33 15.53 -9.03
C ARG A 181 -9.83 15.20 -8.94
N ALA A 182 -9.36 14.76 -7.78
CA ALA A 182 -7.98 14.34 -7.58
C ALA A 182 -7.61 13.16 -8.48
N TYR A 183 -8.47 12.13 -8.54
CA TYR A 183 -8.32 11.01 -9.45
C TYR A 183 -8.23 11.46 -10.92
N GLN A 184 -9.17 12.27 -11.40
CA GLN A 184 -9.19 12.72 -12.79
C GLN A 184 -7.96 13.56 -13.14
N ARG A 185 -7.52 14.42 -12.22
CA ARG A 185 -6.30 15.21 -12.37
C ARG A 185 -5.08 14.32 -12.47
N ASP A 186 -4.89 13.41 -11.52
CA ASP A 186 -3.65 12.65 -11.39
C ASP A 186 -3.57 11.44 -12.33
N LYS A 187 -4.70 10.82 -12.69
CA LYS A 187 -4.77 9.72 -13.66
C LYS A 187 -4.17 10.09 -15.02
N ARG A 188 -4.34 11.34 -15.47
CA ARG A 188 -3.77 11.83 -16.74
C ARG A 188 -2.26 11.72 -16.79
N PHE A 189 -1.62 11.67 -15.62
CA PHE A 189 -0.18 11.62 -15.47
C PHE A 189 0.33 10.25 -15.01
N ALA A 190 -0.53 9.22 -14.99
CA ALA A 190 -0.12 7.87 -14.61
C ALA A 190 1.02 7.31 -15.50
N PRO A 191 1.05 7.56 -16.83
CA PRO A 191 2.18 7.12 -17.66
C PRO A 191 3.51 7.77 -17.22
N GLN A 192 3.53 9.09 -17.04
CA GLN A 192 4.73 9.82 -16.61
C GLN A 192 5.16 9.41 -15.20
N TYR A 193 4.21 9.09 -14.33
CA TYR A 193 4.50 8.56 -13.01
C TYR A 193 5.23 7.21 -13.10
N ASN A 194 4.75 6.29 -13.94
CA ASN A 194 5.37 4.99 -14.15
C ASN A 194 6.75 5.12 -14.81
N GLU A 195 6.90 5.99 -15.80
CA GLU A 195 8.21 6.28 -16.41
C GLU A 195 9.22 6.81 -15.39
N LEU A 196 8.79 7.68 -14.46
CA LEU A 196 9.65 8.18 -13.39
C LEU A 196 10.03 7.08 -12.40
N ILE A 197 9.09 6.19 -12.05
CA ILE A 197 9.37 5.00 -11.23
C ILE A 197 10.45 4.15 -11.90
N GLU A 198 10.29 3.82 -13.19
CA GLU A 198 11.26 3.02 -13.94
C GLU A 198 12.63 3.71 -14.04
N LYS A 199 12.66 5.02 -14.29
CA LYS A 199 13.91 5.80 -14.33
C LYS A 199 14.63 5.79 -13.00
N ILE A 200 13.92 5.97 -11.88
CA ILE A 200 14.53 5.96 -10.54
C ILE A 200 15.05 4.56 -10.21
N TRP A 201 14.28 3.50 -10.50
CA TRP A 201 14.73 2.13 -10.34
C TRP A 201 15.99 1.84 -11.15
N THR A 202 16.03 2.26 -12.42
CA THR A 202 17.19 2.05 -13.29
C THR A 202 18.41 2.82 -12.79
N ALA A 203 18.22 4.08 -12.38
CA ALA A 203 19.30 4.93 -11.88
C ALA A 203 19.88 4.44 -10.53
N GLN A 204 19.07 3.76 -9.73
CA GLN A 204 19.45 3.25 -8.41
C GLN A 204 19.52 1.72 -8.35
N ALA A 205 19.65 1.04 -9.49
CA ALA A 205 19.56 -0.42 -9.60
C ALA A 205 20.62 -1.17 -8.76
N GLY A 206 21.73 -0.51 -8.37
CA GLY A 206 22.74 -1.06 -7.47
C GLY A 206 22.58 -0.69 -5.98
N ASN A 207 21.68 0.24 -5.64
CA ASN A 207 21.53 0.81 -4.30
C ASN A 207 20.17 0.50 -3.65
N LEU A 208 19.15 0.26 -4.47
CA LEU A 208 17.81 -0.09 -4.01
C LEU A 208 17.52 -1.57 -4.22
N LEU A 209 17.03 -2.22 -3.17
CA LEU A 209 16.62 -3.60 -3.23
C LEU A 209 15.18 -3.68 -3.74
N ALA A 210 14.98 -4.33 -4.89
CA ALA A 210 13.68 -4.45 -5.56
C ALA A 210 12.60 -5.20 -4.75
N TRP A 211 12.97 -5.79 -3.62
CA TRP A 211 12.10 -6.51 -2.71
C TRP A 211 11.92 -5.78 -1.37
N ASP A 212 12.56 -4.63 -1.16
CA ASP A 212 12.40 -3.86 0.07
C ASP A 212 11.19 -2.91 -0.05
N ILE A 213 10.19 -3.07 0.82
CA ILE A 213 9.00 -2.22 0.82
C ILE A 213 9.35 -0.74 1.01
N GLU A 214 10.38 -0.42 1.81
CA GLU A 214 10.84 0.95 2.00
C GLU A 214 11.49 1.50 0.73
N ALA A 215 12.18 0.65 -0.04
CA ALA A 215 12.70 1.03 -1.36
C ALA A 215 11.54 1.31 -2.35
N HIS A 216 10.52 0.46 -2.38
CA HIS A 216 9.30 0.70 -3.18
C HIS A 216 8.61 2.01 -2.80
N VAL A 217 8.42 2.24 -1.50
CA VAL A 217 7.84 3.49 -0.97
C VAL A 217 8.71 4.68 -1.34
N HIS A 218 10.03 4.57 -1.20
CA HIS A 218 10.99 5.62 -1.56
C HIS A 218 10.88 5.98 -3.04
N VAL A 219 10.99 5.00 -3.95
CA VAL A 219 10.92 5.22 -5.40
C VAL A 219 9.61 5.86 -5.80
N LYS A 220 8.49 5.34 -5.29
CA LYS A 220 7.16 5.87 -5.62
C LYS A 220 6.93 7.26 -5.03
N ARG A 221 7.41 7.53 -3.82
CA ARG A 221 7.38 8.86 -3.20
C ARG A 221 8.21 9.85 -4.02
N GLU A 222 9.39 9.46 -4.45
CA GLU A 222 10.30 10.31 -5.22
C GLU A 222 9.76 10.57 -6.63
N ALA A 223 9.25 9.54 -7.31
CA ALA A 223 8.56 9.69 -8.59
C ALA A 223 7.37 10.65 -8.47
N TYR A 224 6.61 10.55 -7.37
CA TYR A 224 5.46 11.42 -7.14
C TYR A 224 5.92 12.87 -6.89
N ARG A 225 6.98 13.06 -6.10
CA ARG A 225 7.58 14.37 -5.83
C ARG A 225 8.07 15.04 -7.13
N GLN A 226 8.81 14.29 -7.96
CA GLN A 226 9.29 14.77 -9.25
C GLN A 226 8.11 15.12 -10.17
N LEU A 227 7.09 14.26 -10.22
CA LEU A 227 5.89 14.51 -11.02
C LEU A 227 5.14 15.77 -10.54
N GLN A 228 4.99 15.98 -9.23
CA GLN A 228 4.37 17.20 -8.69
C GLN A 228 5.20 18.44 -9.00
N ALA A 229 6.54 18.32 -8.97
CA ALA A 229 7.42 19.41 -9.37
C ALA A 229 7.29 19.78 -10.85
N HIS A 230 7.06 18.79 -11.73
CA HIS A 230 6.75 19.03 -13.15
C HIS A 230 5.32 19.56 -13.37
N LYS A 231 4.36 19.15 -12.54
CA LYS A 231 2.97 19.62 -12.57
C LYS A 231 2.79 21.03 -12.01
N SER A 232 3.76 21.54 -11.25
CA SER A 232 3.64 22.86 -10.62
C SER A 232 3.37 23.90 -11.70
N PRO A 233 2.20 24.57 -11.67
CA PRO A 233 1.86 25.61 -12.64
C PRO A 233 2.96 26.66 -12.71
N THR A 234 3.61 26.96 -11.57
CA THR A 234 4.69 27.94 -11.49
C THR A 234 5.91 27.53 -12.31
N ARG A 235 6.34 26.25 -12.27
CA ARG A 235 7.49 25.78 -13.05
C ARG A 235 7.21 25.76 -14.55
N LEU A 236 6.04 25.28 -14.95
CA LEU A 236 5.59 25.30 -16.35
C LEU A 236 5.40 26.73 -16.88
N ILE A 237 4.91 27.64 -16.04
CA ILE A 237 4.84 29.07 -16.36
C ILE A 237 6.26 29.63 -16.49
N ASP A 238 7.18 29.32 -15.58
CA ASP A 238 8.56 29.78 -15.62
C ASP A 238 9.31 29.29 -16.87
N ASP A 239 9.16 28.01 -17.25
CA ASP A 239 9.77 27.42 -18.45
C ASP A 239 9.24 28.09 -19.74
N LEU A 240 7.92 28.32 -19.82
CA LEU A 240 7.30 29.00 -20.97
C LEU A 240 7.67 30.50 -21.02
N LEU A 241 7.84 31.15 -19.87
CA LEU A 241 8.35 32.52 -19.80
C LEU A 241 9.83 32.60 -20.19
N ALA A 242 10.65 31.60 -19.83
CA ALA A 242 12.06 31.53 -20.22
C ALA A 242 12.25 31.36 -21.73
N GLN A 243 11.30 30.72 -22.41
CA GLN A 243 11.27 30.63 -23.88
C GLN A 243 10.94 31.96 -24.59
N GLY A 244 10.48 32.98 -23.86
CA GLY A 244 10.37 34.38 -24.31
C GLY A 244 9.38 34.69 -25.43
N THR A 245 8.71 33.67 -26.00
CA THR A 245 7.96 33.79 -27.25
C THR A 245 6.44 33.86 -27.09
N MET A 246 5.92 33.56 -25.90
CA MET A 246 4.47 33.46 -25.65
C MET A 246 3.97 34.57 -24.72
N SER A 247 2.85 35.20 -25.07
CA SER A 247 2.15 36.16 -24.21
C SER A 247 1.52 35.46 -23.00
N GLN A 248 1.27 36.20 -21.91
CA GLN A 248 0.60 35.66 -20.70
C GLN A 248 -0.74 34.99 -21.01
N ALA A 249 -1.49 35.49 -22.00
CA ALA A 249 -2.76 34.92 -22.43
C ALA A 249 -2.59 33.60 -23.19
N GLU A 250 -1.50 33.44 -23.95
CA GLU A 250 -1.16 32.18 -24.62
C GLU A 250 -0.65 31.14 -23.64
N ILE A 251 0.15 31.53 -22.66
CA ILE A 251 0.59 30.66 -21.56
C ILE A 251 -0.63 30.16 -20.76
N ALA A 252 -1.56 31.05 -20.41
CA ALA A 252 -2.79 30.70 -19.71
C ALA A 252 -3.65 29.68 -20.48
N ARG A 253 -3.83 29.92 -21.80
CA ARG A 253 -4.58 29.01 -22.69
C ARG A 253 -3.88 27.65 -22.83
N ARG A 254 -2.56 27.62 -23.01
CA ARG A 254 -1.78 26.39 -23.17
C ARG A 254 -1.78 25.52 -21.92
N LEU A 255 -1.74 26.14 -20.74
CA LEU A 255 -1.71 25.46 -19.45
C LEU A 255 -3.10 25.20 -18.85
N GLY A 256 -4.17 25.74 -19.45
CA GLY A 256 -5.54 25.61 -18.92
C GLY A 256 -5.73 26.29 -17.56
N VAL A 257 -5.00 27.37 -17.30
CA VAL A 257 -5.03 28.14 -16.04
C VAL A 257 -5.53 29.56 -16.30
N SER A 258 -5.97 30.26 -15.25
CA SER A 258 -6.41 31.65 -15.41
C SER A 258 -5.24 32.59 -15.71
N ARG A 259 -5.49 33.66 -16.47
CA ARG A 259 -4.49 34.71 -16.74
C ARG A 259 -3.97 35.35 -15.45
N GLN A 260 -4.81 35.42 -14.41
CA GLN A 260 -4.43 35.89 -13.08
C GLN A 260 -3.42 34.96 -12.39
N ALA A 261 -3.55 33.64 -12.55
CA ALA A 261 -2.57 32.68 -12.03
C ALA A 261 -1.19 32.85 -12.68
N VAL A 262 -1.16 33.14 -14.00
CA VAL A 262 0.08 33.45 -14.74
C VAL A 262 0.70 34.76 -14.25
N SER A 263 -0.10 35.83 -14.09
CA SER A 263 0.37 37.11 -13.56
C SER A 263 0.92 36.99 -12.14
N ALA A 264 0.24 36.24 -11.27
CA ALA A 264 0.68 35.99 -9.90
C ALA A 264 1.99 35.19 -9.84
N ALA A 265 2.21 34.25 -10.77
CA ALA A 265 3.47 33.51 -10.88
C ALA A 265 4.63 34.43 -11.33
N ILE A 266 4.40 35.30 -12.32
CA ILE A 266 5.39 36.30 -12.78
C ILE A 266 5.77 37.24 -11.63
N LYS A 267 4.79 37.72 -10.86
CA LYS A 267 5.04 38.62 -9.71
C LYS A 267 5.84 37.93 -8.60
N ARG A 268 5.64 36.62 -8.37
CA ARG A 268 6.46 35.84 -7.43
C ARG A 268 7.89 35.64 -7.94
N ARG A 269 8.08 35.48 -9.25
CA ARG A 269 9.41 35.36 -9.87
C ARG A 269 10.22 36.64 -9.71
N SER A 270 9.62 37.82 -9.94
CA SER A 270 10.31 39.11 -9.75
C SER A 270 10.61 39.46 -8.29
N GLN A 271 9.94 38.81 -7.34
CA GLN A 271 10.20 38.95 -5.90
C GLN A 271 11.20 37.91 -5.35
N LYS A 272 11.60 36.92 -6.14
CA LYS A 272 12.58 35.92 -5.73
C LYS A 272 13.98 36.49 -5.98
N PRO A 273 14.79 36.80 -4.95
CA PRO A 273 16.16 37.25 -5.18
C PRO A 273 16.90 36.17 -5.98
N MET A 274 17.61 36.56 -7.04
CA MET A 274 18.50 35.66 -7.76
C MET A 274 19.56 35.17 -6.76
N ALA A 275 19.46 33.91 -6.36
CA ALA A 275 20.61 33.23 -5.77
C ALA A 275 21.68 33.18 -6.85
N VAL A 276 22.71 34.01 -6.67
CA VAL A 276 23.95 33.98 -7.42
C VAL A 276 24.61 32.63 -7.12
N ASN A 277 24.82 31.84 -8.16
CA ASN A 277 25.88 30.84 -8.25
C ASN A 277 26.67 31.16 -9.52
#